data_AF-A0A7J3G697-F1
#
_entry.id   AF-A0A7J3G697-F1
#
_cell.length_a   1.000
_cell.length_b   1.000
_cell.length_c   1.000
_cell.angle_alpha   90.00
_cell.angle_beta   90.00
_cell.angle_gamma   90.00
#
_symmetry.space_group_name_H-M   'P 1'
#
loop_
_entity.id
_entity.type
_entity.pdbx_description
1 polymer ?
#
loop_
_entity_poly.entity_id
_entity_poly.type
_entity_poly.pdbx_seq_one_letter_code
_entity_poly.pdbx_strand_id
1 'polypeptide(L)'
;MKNQKKGVTTSLVVGVVAALAVGLVVGLLTGPSLLGVGTETVTVTVGGTGGGVQTVTQTVTVTVGTQTPVQLAGNIEVDGSSTVYPLTEAAAEEFMNIHKGVTISIGISGTGGGFKRFVIGETDINDASRPILKAEAETAAKNGVEWIEVPVAIDALVVVVHPSNNWVDCITISELREIWKPDSTVKLWSDVRPEWPNQPIKLYGAGPDSGTFDYFTERVVGKSKASRTDYV
;
A
#
# COMPACT_ATOMS: atom_id res chain seq x y z
N MET A 1 -19.18 -3.39 31.70
CA MET A 1 -17.71 -3.19 31.58
C MET A 1 -17.25 -3.58 30.16
N LYS A 2 -17.54 -2.77 29.14
CA LYS A 2 -16.99 -2.93 27.77
C LYS A 2 -17.03 -1.54 27.11
N ASN A 3 -15.88 -0.87 26.97
CA ASN A 3 -15.61 0.15 25.92
C ASN A 3 -14.29 0.94 26.06
N GLN A 4 -13.31 0.54 26.88
CA GLN A 4 -12.05 1.30 26.98
C GLN A 4 -10.94 0.93 25.96
N LYS A 5 -11.15 -0.01 25.03
CA LYS A 5 -10.11 -0.40 24.04
C LYS A 5 -10.15 0.36 22.70
N LYS A 6 -11.22 1.10 22.37
CA LYS A 6 -11.41 1.68 21.03
C LYS A 6 -10.64 2.98 20.75
N GLY A 7 -10.25 3.74 21.78
CA GLY A 7 -9.58 5.05 21.59
C GLY A 7 -8.06 4.98 21.45
N VAL A 8 -7.45 3.87 21.88
CA VAL A 8 -5.99 3.73 21.95
C VAL A 8 -5.40 3.32 20.59
N THR A 9 -6.10 2.47 19.82
CA THR A 9 -5.60 1.92 18.55
C THR A 9 -5.57 2.96 17.41
N THR A 10 -6.64 3.75 17.24
CA THR A 10 -6.69 4.84 16.23
C THR A 10 -5.70 5.96 16.56
N SER A 11 -5.48 6.27 17.85
CA SER A 11 -4.48 7.24 18.29
C SER A 11 -3.04 6.75 18.08
N LEU A 12 -2.80 5.43 18.14
CA LEU A 12 -1.51 4.82 17.85
C LEU A 12 -1.18 4.90 16.35
N VAL A 13 -2.14 4.54 15.49
CA VAL A 13 -1.94 4.49 14.03
C VAL A 13 -1.79 5.91 13.44
N VAL A 14 -2.62 6.85 13.89
CA VAL A 14 -2.47 8.28 13.51
C VAL A 14 -1.19 8.87 14.10
N GLY A 15 -0.79 8.44 15.31
CA GLY A 15 0.46 8.84 15.94
C GLY A 15 1.71 8.39 15.17
N VAL A 16 1.69 7.19 14.59
CA VAL A 16 2.80 6.67 13.77
C VAL A 16 2.91 7.43 12.45
N VAL A 17 1.78 7.72 11.78
CA VAL A 17 1.77 8.46 10.51
C VAL A 17 2.13 9.95 10.71
N ALA A 18 1.65 10.58 11.79
CA ALA A 18 2.02 11.95 12.14
C ALA A 18 3.48 12.06 12.61
N ALA A 19 4.00 11.07 13.33
CA ALA A 19 5.42 11.03 13.71
C ALA A 19 6.35 10.86 12.49
N LEU A 20 5.92 10.17 11.45
CA LEU A 20 6.65 10.09 10.17
C LEU A 20 6.66 11.42 9.42
N ALA A 21 5.54 12.17 9.42
CA ALA A 21 5.45 13.46 8.74
C ALA A 21 6.12 14.63 9.50
N VAL A 22 6.03 14.64 10.84
CA VAL A 22 6.63 15.69 11.69
C VAL A 22 8.09 15.36 12.03
N GLY A 23 8.43 14.09 12.20
CA GLY A 23 9.80 13.64 12.43
C GLY A 23 10.73 13.95 11.25
N LEU A 24 10.22 13.97 10.03
CA LEU A 24 10.99 14.38 8.85
C LEU A 24 11.29 15.90 8.83
N VAL A 25 10.38 16.72 9.36
CA VAL A 25 10.52 18.19 9.37
C VAL A 25 11.37 18.68 10.56
N VAL A 26 11.29 17.99 11.71
CA VAL A 26 12.08 18.34 12.90
C VAL A 26 13.43 17.62 12.93
N GLY A 27 13.50 16.37 12.46
CA GLY A 27 14.73 15.58 12.40
C GLY A 27 15.76 16.07 11.38
N LEU A 28 15.36 16.85 10.37
CA LEU A 28 16.31 17.51 9.46
C LEU A 28 16.96 18.78 10.05
N LEU A 29 16.41 19.35 11.13
CA LEU A 29 16.93 20.57 11.75
C LEU A 29 17.70 20.32 13.04
N THR A 30 17.44 19.20 13.72
CA THR A 30 18.19 18.82 14.93
C THR A 30 18.58 17.36 14.85
N GLY A 31 19.88 17.09 14.66
CA GLY A 31 20.44 15.74 14.73
C GLY A 31 20.15 15.04 16.07
N PRO A 32 20.49 13.75 16.20
CA PRO A 32 20.02 12.86 17.28
C PRO A 32 20.63 13.13 18.67
N SER A 33 21.11 14.33 18.94
CA SER A 33 21.80 14.67 20.18
C SER A 33 21.42 16.07 20.65
N LEU A 34 20.32 16.22 21.37
CA LEU A 34 20.18 17.25 22.41
C LEU A 34 19.01 16.92 23.34
N LEU A 35 19.36 16.42 24.53
CA LEU A 35 18.54 16.45 25.75
C LEU A 35 18.40 17.88 26.30
N GLY A 36 18.23 18.87 25.43
CA GLY A 36 18.14 20.27 25.79
C GLY A 36 16.67 20.69 25.92
N VAL A 37 16.27 21.15 27.11
CA VAL A 37 15.05 21.95 27.25
C VAL A 37 15.28 23.26 26.48
N GLY A 38 14.58 23.43 25.37
CA GLY A 38 14.68 24.61 24.51
C GLY A 38 13.31 25.26 24.32
N THR A 39 13.29 26.58 24.34
CA THR A 39 12.15 27.36 23.86
C THR A 39 12.50 27.84 22.46
N GLU A 40 11.91 27.25 21.44
CA GLU A 40 12.07 27.73 20.07
C GLU A 40 10.89 28.60 19.68
N THR A 41 11.20 29.74 19.06
CA THR A 41 10.20 30.69 18.56
C THR A 41 10.08 30.50 17.06
N VAL A 42 8.97 29.92 16.61
CA VAL A 42 8.68 29.75 15.18
C VAL A 42 7.73 30.85 14.74
N THR A 43 8.15 31.63 13.73
CA THR A 43 7.30 32.65 13.11
C THR A 43 6.61 32.04 11.90
N VAL A 44 5.28 31.92 11.94
CA VAL A 44 4.48 31.37 10.83
C VAL A 44 3.80 32.53 10.10
N THR A 45 4.03 32.66 8.78
CA THR A 45 3.32 33.61 7.91
C THR A 45 2.28 32.86 7.09
N VAL A 46 0.99 33.13 7.31
CA VAL A 46 -0.11 32.55 6.52
C VAL A 46 -0.64 33.60 5.55
N GLY A 47 -0.52 33.33 4.24
CA GLY A 47 -1.11 34.16 3.19
C GLY A 47 -2.41 33.54 2.66
N GLY A 48 -3.52 34.26 2.72
CA GLY A 48 -4.78 33.88 2.08
C GLY A 48 -4.93 34.55 0.71
N THR A 49 -5.25 33.78 -0.33
CA THR A 49 -5.60 34.31 -1.66
C THR A 49 -7.05 34.78 -1.68
N GLY A 50 -7.28 36.06 -1.35
CA GLY A 50 -8.57 36.71 -1.56
C GLY A 50 -8.75 38.01 -0.75
N GLY A 51 -8.64 39.14 -1.43
CA GLY A 51 -9.26 40.42 -1.05
C GLY A 51 -8.93 40.99 0.33
N GLY A 52 -7.67 41.39 0.55
CA GLY A 52 -7.23 42.13 1.73
C GLY A 52 -6.24 41.33 2.58
N VAL A 53 -4.96 41.43 2.25
CA VAL A 53 -3.89 40.78 3.03
C VAL A 53 -3.74 41.51 4.35
N GLN A 54 -4.26 40.93 5.42
CA GLN A 54 -3.94 41.31 6.79
C GLN A 54 -2.77 40.43 7.26
N THR A 55 -1.58 41.00 7.40
CA THR A 55 -0.43 40.29 7.97
C THR A 55 -0.64 40.13 9.48
N VAL A 56 -1.05 38.95 9.92
CA VAL A 56 -1.14 38.61 11.34
C VAL A 56 0.14 37.91 11.75
N THR A 57 0.97 38.58 12.55
CA THR A 57 2.14 37.94 13.19
C THR A 57 1.69 37.36 14.52
N GLN A 58 1.67 36.03 14.65
CA GLN A 58 1.45 35.35 15.92
C GLN A 58 2.75 34.72 16.40
N THR A 59 3.18 35.11 17.59
CA THR A 59 4.29 34.47 18.30
C THR A 59 3.74 33.27 19.06
N VAL A 60 4.12 32.05 18.66
CA VAL A 60 3.77 30.82 19.36
C VAL A 60 4.99 30.34 20.13
N THR A 61 4.89 30.32 21.46
CA THR A 61 5.91 29.75 22.35
C THR A 61 5.64 28.26 22.51
N VAL A 62 6.49 27.41 21.93
CA VAL A 62 6.41 25.96 22.11
C VAL A 62 7.31 25.54 23.27
N THR A 63 6.72 25.19 24.41
CA THR A 63 7.45 24.58 25.52
C THR A 63 7.54 23.08 25.30
N VAL A 64 8.69 22.60 24.84
CA VAL A 64 8.97 21.16 24.75
C VAL A 64 9.30 20.66 26.16
N GLY A 65 8.30 20.13 26.86
CA GLY A 65 8.52 19.40 28.10
C GLY A 65 9.30 18.10 27.85
N THR A 66 10.01 17.61 28.87
CA THR A 66 10.61 16.26 28.85
C THR A 66 9.50 15.23 28.71
N GLN A 67 9.20 14.82 27.49
CA GLN A 67 8.33 13.68 27.27
C GLN A 67 9.12 12.44 27.68
N THR A 68 8.65 11.75 28.74
CA THR A 68 9.06 10.37 28.98
C THR A 68 8.84 9.62 27.66
N PRO A 69 9.86 8.98 27.07
CA PRO A 69 9.71 8.26 25.81
C PRO A 69 8.50 7.33 25.94
N VAL A 70 7.48 7.54 25.12
CA VAL A 70 6.31 6.67 25.12
C VAL A 70 6.78 5.31 24.66
N GLN A 71 6.94 4.40 25.60
CA GLN A 71 7.37 3.04 25.31
C GLN A 71 6.16 2.28 24.78
N LEU A 72 6.08 2.18 23.45
CA LEU A 72 5.04 1.42 22.77
C LEU A 72 5.21 -0.08 23.03
N ALA A 73 4.09 -0.78 23.20
CA ALA A 73 4.06 -2.21 23.37
C ALA A 73 2.79 -2.82 22.78
N GLY A 74 2.87 -4.08 22.36
CA GLY A 74 1.75 -4.83 21.80
C GLY A 74 2.12 -5.59 20.53
N ASN A 75 1.10 -6.18 19.90
CA ASN A 75 1.25 -6.94 18.67
C ASN A 75 0.49 -6.23 17.55
N ILE A 76 1.07 -6.20 16.36
CA ILE A 76 0.44 -5.74 15.12
C ILE A 76 0.46 -6.92 14.14
N GLU A 77 -0.70 -7.31 13.65
CA GLU A 77 -0.85 -8.35 12.65
C GLU A 77 -1.08 -7.71 11.26
N VAL A 78 -0.23 -8.07 10.32
CA VAL A 78 -0.29 -7.61 8.92
C VAL A 78 -0.41 -8.82 8.00
N ASP A 79 -1.20 -8.69 6.94
CA ASP A 79 -1.24 -9.67 5.85
C ASP A 79 -1.60 -8.98 4.53
N GLY A 80 -1.41 -9.65 3.41
CA GLY A 80 -1.94 -9.22 2.11
C GLY A 80 -0.93 -9.36 0.97
N SER A 81 -0.76 -8.26 0.24
CA SER A 81 -0.06 -8.18 -1.04
C SER A 81 1.42 -8.57 -0.96
N SER A 82 1.84 -9.53 -1.78
CA SER A 82 3.26 -9.86 -1.97
C SER A 82 4.07 -8.73 -2.61
N THR A 83 3.42 -7.77 -3.29
CA THR A 83 4.09 -6.60 -3.88
C THR A 83 4.50 -5.59 -2.80
N VAL A 84 3.68 -5.45 -1.75
CA VAL A 84 3.89 -4.47 -0.68
C VAL A 84 4.68 -5.09 0.48
N TYR A 85 4.60 -6.40 0.66
CA TYR A 85 5.30 -7.15 1.71
C TYR A 85 6.75 -6.71 1.97
N PRO A 86 7.64 -6.56 0.97
CA PRO A 86 9.04 -6.19 1.24
C PRO A 86 9.19 -4.78 1.84
N LEU A 87 8.28 -3.86 1.52
CA LEU A 87 8.27 -2.52 2.08
C LEU A 87 7.79 -2.56 3.53
N THR A 88 6.72 -3.31 3.79
CA THR A 88 6.17 -3.45 5.14
C THR A 88 7.12 -4.20 6.06
N GLU A 89 7.84 -5.21 5.56
CA GLU A 89 8.89 -5.93 6.29
C GLU A 89 10.02 -4.98 6.73
N ALA A 90 10.56 -4.19 5.81
CA ALA A 90 11.61 -3.22 6.13
C ALA A 90 11.13 -2.16 7.13
N ALA A 91 9.90 -1.66 6.97
CA ALA A 91 9.31 -0.69 7.90
C ALA A 91 9.09 -1.30 9.30
N ALA A 92 8.65 -2.55 9.36
CA ALA A 92 8.43 -3.27 10.62
C ALA A 92 9.73 -3.53 11.36
N GLU A 93 10.81 -3.91 10.65
CA GLU A 93 12.13 -4.09 11.24
C GLU A 93 12.63 -2.81 11.93
N GLU A 94 12.59 -1.68 11.23
CA GLU A 94 13.00 -0.39 11.79
C GLU A 94 12.11 0.04 12.96
N PHE A 95 10.80 -0.18 12.85
CA PHE A 95 9.86 0.17 13.91
C PHE A 95 10.09 -0.65 15.18
N MET A 96 10.27 -1.96 15.05
CA MET A 96 10.61 -2.85 16.18
C MET A 96 12.00 -2.56 16.73
N ASN A 97 12.92 -2.03 15.91
CA ASN A 97 14.23 -1.60 16.37
C ASN A 97 14.18 -0.42 17.33
N ILE A 98 13.28 0.53 17.08
CA ILE A 98 13.03 1.69 17.94
C ILE A 98 12.14 1.32 19.14
N HIS A 99 11.12 0.49 18.89
CA HIS A 99 10.10 0.12 19.88
C HIS A 99 10.16 -1.37 20.26
N LYS A 100 11.12 -1.72 21.13
CA LYS A 100 11.39 -3.10 21.57
C LYS A 100 10.22 -3.83 22.24
N GLY A 101 9.17 -3.11 22.67
CA GLY A 101 7.96 -3.69 23.25
C GLY A 101 6.91 -4.10 22.21
N VAL A 102 7.10 -3.74 20.95
CA VAL A 102 6.17 -4.05 19.86
C VAL A 102 6.66 -5.25 19.07
N THR A 103 5.74 -6.14 18.72
CA THR A 103 5.96 -7.25 17.79
C THR A 103 5.07 -7.07 16.57
N ILE A 104 5.63 -7.21 15.37
CA ILE A 104 4.88 -7.10 14.12
C ILE A 104 5.03 -8.43 13.37
N SER A 105 3.90 -9.06 13.06
CA SER A 105 3.82 -10.28 12.27
C SER A 105 3.28 -9.94 10.89
N ILE A 106 3.91 -10.43 9.83
CA ILE A 106 3.54 -10.10 8.44
C ILE A 106 3.35 -11.39 7.64
N GLY A 107 2.14 -11.59 7.12
CA GLY A 107 1.77 -12.69 6.22
C GLY A 107 1.69 -12.28 4.75
N ILE A 108 1.61 -13.27 3.86
CA ILE A 108 1.39 -13.07 2.42
C ILE A 108 0.22 -13.95 1.96
N SER A 109 -0.98 -13.37 1.94
CA SER A 109 -2.20 -14.00 1.41
C SER A 109 -2.66 -13.44 0.05
N GLY A 110 -1.94 -12.47 -0.51
CA GLY A 110 -2.38 -11.66 -1.65
C GLY A 110 -3.40 -10.60 -1.25
N THR A 111 -3.52 -9.49 -2.00
CA THR A 111 -4.40 -8.36 -1.65
C THR A 111 -5.84 -8.78 -1.33
N GLY A 112 -6.41 -9.68 -2.14
CA GLY A 112 -7.77 -10.17 -1.91
C GLY A 112 -7.86 -11.14 -0.73
N GLY A 113 -6.84 -11.98 -0.52
CA GLY A 113 -6.75 -12.88 0.63
C GLY A 113 -6.61 -12.12 1.94
N GLY A 114 -5.74 -11.11 1.98
CA GLY A 114 -5.57 -10.23 3.12
C GLY A 114 -6.83 -9.42 3.44
N PHE A 115 -7.54 -8.89 2.43
CA PHE A 115 -8.84 -8.24 2.67
C PHE A 115 -9.86 -9.20 3.30
N LYS A 116 -9.91 -10.49 2.92
CA LYS A 116 -10.82 -11.47 3.55
C LYS A 116 -10.60 -11.58 5.07
N ARG A 117 -9.35 -11.46 5.54
CA ARG A 117 -8.99 -11.47 6.97
C ARG A 117 -9.19 -10.10 7.63
N PHE A 118 -8.77 -9.04 6.96
CA PHE A 118 -8.86 -7.67 7.46
C PHE A 118 -10.30 -7.23 7.73
N VAL A 119 -11.22 -7.50 6.79
CA VAL A 119 -12.62 -7.02 6.90
C VAL A 119 -13.44 -7.75 7.97
N ILE A 120 -12.88 -8.80 8.60
CA ILE A 120 -13.45 -9.48 9.77
C ILE A 120 -12.68 -9.19 11.06
N GLY A 121 -11.65 -8.33 11.00
CA GLY A 121 -10.85 -7.89 12.15
C GLY A 121 -9.77 -8.89 12.59
N GLU A 122 -9.34 -9.81 11.71
CA GLU A 122 -8.24 -10.73 12.04
C GLU A 122 -6.85 -10.10 11.90
N THR A 123 -6.71 -9.04 11.10
CA THR A 123 -5.46 -8.30 10.92
C THR A 123 -5.69 -6.82 11.18
N ASP A 124 -4.64 -6.13 11.66
CA ASP A 124 -4.65 -4.69 11.89
C ASP A 124 -4.38 -3.89 10.60
N ILE A 125 -3.60 -4.49 9.69
CA ILE A 125 -3.20 -3.88 8.42
C ILE A 125 -3.42 -4.90 7.30
N ASN A 126 -3.91 -4.41 6.15
CA ASN A 126 -3.89 -5.14 4.89
C ASN A 126 -2.92 -4.49 3.91
N ASP A 127 -1.86 -5.20 3.56
CA ASP A 127 -0.98 -4.85 2.45
C ASP A 127 -1.76 -4.97 1.14
N ALA A 128 -1.84 -3.89 0.36
CA ALA A 128 -2.71 -3.85 -0.81
C ALA A 128 -2.05 -3.20 -2.02
N SER A 129 -2.00 -3.92 -3.15
CA SER A 129 -1.57 -3.39 -4.46
C SER A 129 -2.71 -2.84 -5.33
N ARG A 130 -3.92 -2.75 -4.75
CA ARG A 130 -5.08 -2.08 -5.33
C ARG A 130 -5.95 -1.50 -4.20
N PRO A 131 -6.81 -0.51 -4.47
CA PRO A 131 -7.80 -0.05 -3.49
C PRO A 131 -8.73 -1.17 -3.02
N ILE A 132 -9.38 -0.95 -1.87
CA ILE A 132 -10.42 -1.86 -1.39
C ILE A 132 -11.60 -1.87 -2.38
N LEU A 133 -12.09 -3.06 -2.74
CA LEU A 133 -13.25 -3.17 -3.62
C LEU A 133 -14.53 -2.85 -2.85
N LYS A 134 -15.56 -2.39 -3.57
CA LYS A 134 -16.88 -2.09 -2.98
C LYS A 134 -17.43 -3.24 -2.12
N ALA A 135 -17.33 -4.48 -2.61
CA ALA A 135 -17.81 -5.65 -1.89
C ALA A 135 -17.02 -5.92 -0.58
N GLU A 136 -15.72 -5.64 -0.57
CA GLU A 136 -14.86 -5.76 0.61
C GLU A 136 -15.20 -4.67 1.63
N ALA A 137 -15.37 -3.42 1.18
CA ALA A 137 -15.77 -2.30 2.03
C ALA A 137 -17.17 -2.51 2.67
N GLU A 138 -18.14 -3.02 1.90
CA GLU A 138 -19.45 -3.41 2.44
C GLU A 138 -19.35 -4.50 3.50
N THR A 139 -18.39 -5.41 3.37
CA THR A 139 -18.16 -6.49 4.35
C THR A 139 -17.53 -5.92 5.62
N ALA A 140 -16.54 -5.03 5.49
CA ALA A 140 -15.94 -4.32 6.62
C ALA A 140 -17.01 -3.55 7.42
N ALA A 141 -17.88 -2.81 6.74
CA ALA A 141 -18.96 -2.07 7.38
C ALA A 141 -19.95 -2.98 8.13
N LYS A 142 -20.33 -4.13 7.54
CA LYS A 142 -21.20 -5.12 8.20
C LYS A 142 -20.57 -5.68 9.48
N ASN A 143 -19.24 -5.83 9.49
CA ASN A 143 -18.50 -6.34 10.64
C ASN A 143 -18.05 -5.25 11.61
N GLY A 144 -18.37 -3.98 11.33
CA GLY A 144 -17.96 -2.84 12.17
C GLY A 144 -16.45 -2.58 12.17
N VAL A 145 -15.76 -2.98 11.09
CA VAL A 145 -14.34 -2.69 10.86
C VAL A 145 -14.24 -1.33 10.16
N GLU A 146 -13.70 -0.35 10.88
CA GLU A 146 -13.35 0.95 10.33
C GLU A 146 -11.93 0.90 9.76
N TRP A 147 -11.70 1.61 8.66
CA TRP A 147 -10.44 1.58 7.94
C TRP A 147 -10.11 2.94 7.31
N ILE A 148 -8.83 3.13 7.02
CA ILE A 148 -8.30 4.23 6.22
C ILE A 148 -7.37 3.66 5.15
N GLU A 149 -7.27 4.34 4.01
CA GLU A 149 -6.28 4.02 2.99
C GLU A 149 -5.06 4.92 3.16
N VAL A 150 -3.87 4.31 3.13
CA VAL A 150 -2.59 5.01 3.20
C VAL A 150 -1.79 4.66 1.93
N PRO A 151 -1.71 5.58 0.94
CA PRO A 151 -0.87 5.37 -0.23
C PRO A 151 0.62 5.38 0.16
N VAL A 152 1.31 4.26 -0.05
CA VAL A 152 2.74 4.10 0.32
C VAL A 152 3.69 4.21 -0.87
N ALA A 153 3.23 3.84 -2.07
CA ALA A 153 4.03 3.85 -3.29
C ALA A 153 3.14 3.91 -4.54
N ILE A 154 3.77 4.23 -5.67
CA ILE A 154 3.19 4.06 -7.01
C ILE A 154 3.95 2.91 -7.67
N ASP A 155 3.20 1.90 -8.12
CA ASP A 155 3.73 0.72 -8.81
C ASP A 155 3.38 0.76 -10.31
N ALA A 156 4.21 0.11 -11.12
CA ALA A 156 3.99 -0.10 -12.55
C ALA A 156 4.02 -1.60 -12.87
N LEU A 157 2.91 -2.12 -13.40
CA LEU A 157 2.88 -3.46 -13.97
C LEU A 157 3.51 -3.46 -15.37
N VAL A 158 4.46 -4.36 -15.58
CA VAL A 158 5.09 -4.59 -16.88
C VAL A 158 4.75 -5.97 -17.42
N VAL A 159 4.52 -6.05 -18.73
CA VAL A 159 4.45 -7.33 -19.44
C VAL A 159 5.82 -7.61 -20.03
N VAL A 160 6.36 -8.78 -19.72
CA VAL A 160 7.67 -9.23 -20.20
C VAL A 160 7.52 -10.51 -20.99
N VAL A 161 8.35 -10.61 -22.03
CA VAL A 161 8.51 -11.83 -22.83
C VAL A 161 9.93 -12.36 -22.63
N HIS A 162 10.11 -13.67 -22.82
CA HIS A 162 11.42 -14.28 -22.72
C HIS A 162 12.40 -13.64 -23.73
N PRO A 163 13.66 -13.35 -23.37
CA PRO A 163 14.60 -12.62 -24.23
C PRO A 163 14.94 -13.31 -25.55
N SER A 164 14.70 -14.63 -25.67
CA SER A 164 14.81 -15.33 -26.96
C SER A 164 13.73 -14.96 -27.96
N ASN A 165 12.64 -14.33 -27.52
CA ASN A 165 11.56 -13.85 -28.38
C ASN A 165 11.92 -12.47 -28.95
N ASN A 166 13.09 -12.38 -29.58
CA ASN A 166 13.68 -11.14 -30.13
C ASN A 166 12.92 -10.54 -31.33
N TRP A 167 11.83 -11.18 -31.75
CA TRP A 167 10.91 -10.76 -32.80
C TRP A 167 9.63 -10.11 -32.22
N VAL A 168 9.47 -10.08 -30.89
CA VAL A 168 8.42 -9.30 -30.21
C VAL A 168 8.99 -7.94 -29.83
N ASP A 169 8.76 -6.93 -30.66
CA ASP A 169 9.17 -5.55 -30.32
C ASP A 169 8.16 -4.86 -29.40
N CYS A 170 6.86 -5.04 -29.67
CA CYS A 170 5.78 -4.48 -28.88
C CYS A 170 4.51 -5.32 -29.00
N ILE A 171 3.65 -5.23 -27.98
CA ILE A 171 2.34 -5.85 -27.95
C ILE A 171 1.29 -4.83 -27.50
N THR A 172 0.17 -4.82 -28.19
CA THR A 172 -0.95 -3.91 -27.89
C THR A 172 -1.84 -4.50 -26.80
N ILE A 173 -2.63 -3.64 -26.14
CA ILE A 173 -3.63 -4.10 -25.17
C ILE A 173 -4.67 -5.03 -25.81
N SER A 174 -5.06 -4.78 -27.07
CA SER A 174 -5.97 -5.66 -27.81
C SER A 174 -5.39 -7.06 -28.03
N GLU A 175 -4.11 -7.15 -28.38
CA GLU A 175 -3.44 -8.44 -28.57
C GLU A 175 -3.27 -9.18 -27.24
N LEU A 176 -2.90 -8.46 -26.17
CA LEU A 176 -2.88 -9.03 -24.82
C LEU A 176 -4.27 -9.53 -24.42
N ARG A 177 -5.33 -8.80 -24.72
CA ARG A 177 -6.70 -9.25 -24.46
C ARG A 177 -7.02 -10.55 -25.20
N GLU A 178 -6.65 -10.66 -26.47
CA GLU A 178 -6.87 -11.90 -27.24
C GLU A 178 -6.10 -13.08 -26.65
N ILE A 179 -4.90 -12.86 -26.10
CA ILE A 179 -4.12 -13.88 -25.41
C ILE A 179 -4.76 -14.31 -24.08
N TRP A 180 -5.25 -13.35 -23.28
CA TRP A 180 -5.58 -13.57 -21.87
C TRP A 180 -7.08 -13.75 -21.56
N LYS A 181 -8.00 -13.41 -22.47
CA LYS A 181 -9.45 -13.52 -22.22
C LYS A 181 -9.86 -14.98 -21.91
N PRO A 182 -10.94 -15.19 -21.11
CA PRO A 182 -11.37 -16.52 -20.66
C PRO A 182 -11.58 -17.56 -21.75
N ASP A 183 -12.03 -17.14 -22.93
CA ASP A 183 -12.33 -17.97 -24.10
C ASP A 183 -11.23 -17.93 -25.16
N SER A 184 -10.02 -17.48 -24.80
CA SER A 184 -8.89 -17.39 -25.73
C SER A 184 -8.57 -18.75 -26.34
N THR A 185 -8.49 -18.79 -27.67
CA THR A 185 -8.04 -19.95 -28.44
C THR A 185 -6.57 -19.86 -28.85
N VAL A 186 -5.89 -18.77 -28.47
CA VAL A 186 -4.49 -18.52 -28.79
C VAL A 186 -3.60 -19.58 -28.11
N LYS A 187 -2.82 -20.29 -28.94
CA LYS A 187 -1.84 -21.30 -28.51
C LYS A 187 -0.45 -21.02 -29.05
N LEU A 188 -0.36 -20.35 -30.19
CA LEU A 188 0.86 -20.07 -30.92
C LEU A 188 1.07 -18.56 -31.02
N TRP A 189 2.31 -18.12 -31.10
CA TRP A 189 2.61 -16.70 -31.33
C TRP A 189 2.05 -16.21 -32.67
N SER A 190 2.05 -17.06 -33.69
CA SER A 190 1.42 -16.80 -34.99
C SER A 190 -0.10 -16.60 -34.93
N ASP A 191 -0.79 -17.05 -33.87
CA ASP A 191 -2.24 -16.83 -33.72
C ASP A 191 -2.55 -15.36 -33.38
N VAL A 192 -1.58 -14.64 -32.81
CA VAL A 192 -1.69 -13.22 -32.44
C VAL A 192 -1.30 -12.34 -33.62
N ARG A 193 -0.14 -12.63 -34.24
CA ARG A 193 0.31 -11.99 -35.48
C ARG A 193 0.88 -13.03 -36.44
N PRO A 194 0.37 -13.16 -37.67
CA PRO A 194 0.80 -14.22 -38.60
C PRO A 194 2.31 -14.21 -38.96
N GLU A 195 2.97 -13.06 -38.89
CA GLU A 195 4.41 -12.91 -39.12
C GLU A 195 5.29 -13.42 -37.97
N TRP A 196 4.70 -13.66 -36.79
CA TRP A 196 5.40 -14.23 -35.65
C TRP A 196 5.59 -15.74 -35.81
N PRO A 197 6.61 -16.33 -35.15
CA PRO A 197 6.88 -17.76 -35.28
C PRO A 197 5.69 -18.64 -34.90
N ASN A 198 5.54 -19.75 -35.62
CA ASN A 198 4.63 -20.82 -35.27
C ASN A 198 5.21 -21.64 -34.10
N GLN A 199 5.27 -21.03 -32.92
CA GLN A 199 5.81 -21.58 -31.69
C GLN A 199 4.78 -21.45 -30.56
N PRO A 200 4.67 -22.44 -29.65
CA PRO A 200 3.74 -22.37 -28.53
C PRO A 200 4.00 -21.17 -27.60
N ILE A 201 2.93 -20.53 -27.15
CA ILE A 201 2.96 -19.54 -26.08
C ILE A 201 2.85 -20.28 -24.73
N LYS A 202 3.77 -19.98 -23.82
CA LYS A 202 3.65 -20.34 -22.40
C LYS A 202 3.36 -19.08 -21.59
N LEU A 203 2.26 -19.10 -20.85
CA LEU A 203 1.79 -17.96 -20.07
C LEU A 203 2.20 -18.13 -18.61
N TYR A 204 2.68 -17.04 -18.01
CA TYR A 204 3.02 -16.93 -16.60
C TYR A 204 2.32 -15.70 -16.03
N GLY A 205 1.65 -15.84 -14.91
CA GLY A 205 0.81 -14.78 -14.36
C GLY A 205 0.68 -14.83 -12.83
N ALA A 206 0.22 -13.73 -12.25
CA ALA A 206 -0.11 -13.70 -10.83
C ALA A 206 -1.37 -14.53 -10.55
N GLY A 207 -1.40 -15.21 -9.39
CA GLY A 207 -2.56 -16.00 -8.97
C GLY A 207 -3.81 -15.18 -8.64
N PRO A 208 -4.99 -15.82 -8.51
CA PRO A 208 -6.30 -15.17 -8.44
C PRO A 208 -6.60 -14.35 -7.17
N ASP A 209 -5.78 -14.49 -6.11
CA ASP A 209 -5.85 -13.67 -4.90
C ASP A 209 -4.90 -12.45 -4.94
N SER A 210 -4.12 -12.28 -6.02
CA SER A 210 -3.21 -11.16 -6.20
C SER A 210 -3.91 -9.88 -6.69
N GLY A 211 -3.55 -8.73 -6.12
CA GLY A 211 -3.99 -7.43 -6.66
C GLY A 211 -3.41 -7.11 -8.04
N THR A 212 -2.23 -7.66 -8.37
CA THR A 212 -1.63 -7.57 -9.72
C THR A 212 -2.54 -8.26 -10.74
N PHE A 213 -3.09 -9.43 -10.39
CA PHE A 213 -4.06 -10.15 -11.22
C PHE A 213 -5.36 -9.36 -11.40
N ASP A 214 -5.90 -8.81 -10.31
CA ASP A 214 -7.10 -7.98 -10.34
C ASP A 214 -6.93 -6.78 -11.29
N TYR A 215 -5.82 -6.04 -11.14
CA TYR A 215 -5.52 -4.85 -11.96
C TYR A 215 -5.28 -5.22 -13.43
N PHE A 216 -4.46 -6.25 -13.68
CA PHE A 216 -4.14 -6.68 -15.05
C PHE A 216 -5.40 -7.09 -15.81
N THR A 217 -6.25 -7.94 -15.23
CA THR A 217 -7.48 -8.42 -15.88
C THR A 217 -8.50 -7.30 -16.10
N GLU A 218 -8.65 -6.38 -15.15
CA GLU A 218 -9.47 -5.20 -15.35
C GLU A 218 -8.96 -4.35 -16.51
N ARG A 219 -7.66 -4.08 -16.58
CA ARG A 219 -7.11 -3.14 -17.56
C ARG A 219 -6.95 -3.73 -18.96
N VAL A 220 -6.64 -5.03 -19.05
CA VAL A 220 -6.40 -5.74 -20.32
C VAL A 220 -7.67 -6.40 -20.84
N VAL A 221 -8.40 -7.14 -19.98
CA VAL A 221 -9.59 -7.90 -20.39
C VAL A 221 -10.87 -7.06 -20.25
N GLY A 222 -10.86 -6.03 -19.41
CA GLY A 222 -11.99 -5.14 -19.16
C GLY A 222 -12.86 -5.58 -17.97
N LYS A 223 -12.47 -6.63 -17.26
CA LYS A 223 -13.20 -7.14 -16.09
C LYS A 223 -12.21 -7.79 -15.12
N SER A 224 -12.21 -7.31 -13.88
CA SER A 224 -11.41 -7.91 -12.81
C SER A 224 -11.74 -9.39 -12.64
N LYS A 225 -10.70 -10.20 -12.44
CA LYS A 225 -10.71 -11.66 -12.33
C LYS A 225 -11.14 -12.43 -13.58
N ALA A 226 -11.29 -11.76 -14.72
CA ALA A 226 -11.57 -12.43 -16.00
C ALA A 226 -10.25 -12.75 -16.71
N SER A 227 -9.86 -14.03 -16.68
CA SER A 227 -8.71 -14.55 -17.42
C SER A 227 -8.98 -16.01 -17.80
N ARG A 228 -8.31 -16.50 -18.85
CA ARG A 228 -8.08 -17.94 -19.02
C ARG A 228 -7.33 -18.51 -17.81
N THR A 229 -7.45 -19.81 -17.57
CA THR A 229 -6.94 -20.48 -16.35
C THR A 229 -5.75 -21.41 -16.60
N ASP A 230 -5.34 -21.58 -17.85
CA ASP A 230 -4.29 -22.50 -18.30
C ASP A 230 -2.91 -21.83 -18.41
N TYR A 231 -2.63 -20.88 -17.51
CA TYR A 231 -1.32 -20.27 -17.32
C TYR A 231 -0.68 -20.78 -16.03
N VAL A 232 0.62 -20.55 -15.87
CA VAL A 232 1.40 -20.90 -14.68
C VAL A 232 1.47 -19.72 -13.70
#